data_AF-A0A7C5FKR0-F1
#
_entry.id   AF-A0A7C5FKR0-F1
#
_cell.length_a   1.000
_cell.length_b   1.000
_cell.length_c   1.000
_cell.angle_alpha   90.00
_cell.angle_beta   90.00
_cell.angle_gamma   90.00
#
_symmetry.space_group_name_H-M   'P 1'
#
loop_
_entity.id
_entity.type
_entity.pdbx_description
1 polymer ?
#
loop_
_entity_poly.entity_id
_entity_poly.type
_entity_poly.pdbx_seq_one_letter_code
_entity_poly.pdbx_strand_id
1 'polypeptide(L)'
;MRSKIYKLFSNDAIGGILIIFGTVLAMIFANTQSLTPYYEMFRTVPVAVSVGSFEIAKPLLLWINDGLMAVFFLAVGLELKREFIEGHLAERKNTIMPLMGA
;
A
#
# COMPACT_ATOMS: atom_id res chain seq x y z
N MET A 1 -14.34 -0.13 26.25
CA MET A 1 -13.27 0.48 25.43
C MET A 1 -13.09 -0.20 24.07
N ARG A 2 -13.14 -1.54 23.97
CA ARG A 2 -13.01 -2.28 22.69
C ARG A 2 -14.07 -1.95 21.62
N SER A 3 -15.34 -1.69 21.97
CA SER A 3 -16.39 -1.45 20.95
C SER A 3 -16.27 -0.11 20.20
N LYS A 4 -15.63 0.91 20.80
CA LYS A 4 -15.39 2.20 20.13
C LYS A 4 -14.32 2.07 19.03
N ILE A 5 -13.31 1.23 19.25
CA ILE A 5 -12.22 0.98 18.31
C ILE A 5 -12.78 0.31 17.04
N TYR A 6 -13.61 -0.73 17.18
CA TYR A 6 -14.26 -1.36 16.02
C TYR A 6 -15.13 -0.39 15.23
N LYS A 7 -15.95 0.44 15.89
CA LYS A 7 -16.77 1.46 15.21
C LYS A 7 -15.94 2.53 14.49
N LEU A 8 -14.76 2.86 15.00
CA LEU A 8 -13.80 3.72 14.30
C LEU A 8 -13.34 3.00 13.02
N PHE A 9 -12.78 1.79 13.12
CA PHE A 9 -12.28 1.06 11.95
C PHE A 9 -13.35 0.63 10.93
N SER A 10 -14.65 0.67 11.29
CA SER A 10 -15.76 0.46 10.34
C SER A 10 -16.08 1.67 9.46
N ASN A 11 -15.41 2.80 9.64
CA ASN A 11 -15.63 3.99 8.82
C ASN A 11 -14.58 4.09 7.71
N ASP A 12 -15.03 4.04 6.46
CA ASP A 12 -14.20 4.12 5.25
C ASP A 12 -13.29 5.36 5.23
N ALA A 13 -13.72 6.46 5.87
CA ALA A 13 -12.93 7.68 5.97
C ALA A 13 -11.62 7.52 6.77
N ILE A 14 -11.54 6.55 7.69
CA ILE A 14 -10.33 6.34 8.50
C ILE A 14 -9.15 5.90 7.64
N GLY A 15 -9.40 5.10 6.59
CA GLY A 15 -8.34 4.71 5.65
C GLY A 15 -7.67 5.94 5.03
N GLY A 16 -8.48 6.89 4.53
CA GLY A 16 -7.98 8.15 3.97
C GLY A 16 -7.23 9.01 4.98
N ILE A 17 -7.73 9.11 6.21
CA ILE A 17 -7.07 9.88 7.29
C ILE A 17 -5.70 9.29 7.63
N LEU A 18 -5.58 7.96 7.74
CA LEU A 18 -4.32 7.30 8.04
C LEU A 18 -3.29 7.51 6.92
N ILE A 19 -3.72 7.49 5.65
CA ILE A 19 -2.84 7.79 4.51
C ILE A 19 -2.31 9.22 4.61
N ILE A 20 -3.20 10.21 4.80
CA ILE A 20 -2.80 11.61 4.93
C ILE A 20 -1.84 11.80 6.10
N PHE A 21 -2.15 11.19 7.25
CA PHE A 21 -1.29 11.24 8.42
C PHE A 21 0.10 10.66 8.14
N GLY A 22 0.18 9.49 7.50
CA GLY A 22 1.44 8.88 7.09
C GLY A 22 2.24 9.75 6.12
N THR A 23 1.58 10.37 5.15
CA THR A 23 2.20 11.29 4.18
C THR A 23 2.76 12.55 4.85
N VAL A 24 2.00 13.18 5.74
CA VAL A 24 2.46 14.36 6.49
C VAL A 24 3.66 14.00 7.36
N LEU A 25 3.61 12.85 8.04
CA LEU A 25 4.73 12.37 8.84
C LEU A 25 5.97 12.11 7.98
N ALA A 26 5.83 11.46 6.82
CA ALA A 26 6.92 11.28 5.88
C ALA A 26 7.53 12.60 5.39
N MET A 27 6.69 13.61 5.08
CA MET A 27 7.16 14.94 4.70
C MET A 27 7.95 15.62 5.81
N ILE A 28 7.51 15.52 7.07
CA ILE A 28 8.23 16.08 8.22
C ILE A 28 9.62 15.43 8.33
N PHE A 29 9.70 14.10 8.26
CA PHE A 29 10.98 13.38 8.35
C PHE A 29 11.92 13.69 7.17
N ALA A 30 11.38 13.85 5.96
CA ALA A 30 12.18 14.16 4.78
C ALA A 30 12.74 15.59 4.77
N ASN A 31 11.98 16.58 5.27
CA ASN A 31 12.34 18.00 5.19
C ASN A 31 13.01 18.57 6.45
N THR A 32 13.06 17.81 7.55
CA THR A 32 13.68 18.29 8.80
C THR A 32 15.16 17.91 8.83
N GLN A 33 16.06 18.90 8.78
CA GLN A 33 17.52 18.71 8.68
C GLN A 33 18.12 17.72 9.69
N SER A 34 17.61 17.68 10.93
CA SER A 34 18.07 16.74 11.96
C SER A 34 17.54 15.31 11.80
N LEU A 35 16.42 15.11 11.09
CA LEU A 35 15.77 13.82 10.89
C LEU A 35 16.12 13.19 9.52
N THR A 36 16.41 14.01 8.51
CA THR A 36 16.72 13.55 7.14
C THR A 36 17.80 12.46 7.12
N PRO A 37 18.94 12.56 7.84
CA PRO A 37 19.96 11.51 7.80
C PRO A 37 19.46 10.16 8.35
N TYR A 38 18.65 10.17 9.41
CA TYR A 38 18.05 8.95 9.96
C TYR A 38 17.02 8.35 9.01
N TYR A 39 16.23 9.20 8.37
CA TYR A 39 15.23 8.78 7.39
C TYR A 39 15.87 8.16 6.15
N GLU A 40 16.94 8.77 5.61
CA GLU A 40 17.68 8.22 4.48
C GLU A 40 18.41 6.93 4.84
N MET A 41 19.03 6.85 6.01
CA MET A 41 19.64 5.61 6.50
C MET A 41 18.61 4.50 6.57
N PHE A 42 17.42 4.76 7.12
CA PHE A 42 16.34 3.78 7.19
C PHE A 42 15.90 3.28 5.80
N ARG A 43 15.76 4.18 4.82
CA ARG A 43 15.34 3.81 3.45
C ARG A 43 16.40 2.98 2.70
N THR A 44 17.67 3.28 2.96
CA THR A 44 18.80 2.72 2.21
C THR A 44 19.44 1.51 2.86
N VAL A 45 18.98 1.08 4.05
CA VAL A 45 19.49 -0.11 4.73
C VAL A 45 19.56 -1.27 3.73
N PRO A 46 20.75 -1.83 3.45
CA PRO A 46 20.86 -2.95 2.54
C PRO A 46 20.29 -4.19 3.23
N VAL A 47 19.27 -4.78 2.62
CA VAL A 47 18.66 -6.03 3.09
C VAL A 47 18.88 -7.07 2.01
N ALA A 48 19.63 -8.11 2.37
CA ALA A 48 19.90 -9.24 1.51
C ALA A 48 19.26 -10.50 2.08
N VAL A 49 18.61 -11.27 1.21
CA VAL A 49 18.09 -12.61 1.51
C VAL A 49 18.76 -13.57 0.54
N SER A 50 19.42 -14.59 1.08
CA SER A 50 20.10 -15.61 0.31
C SER A 50 19.59 -17.01 0.64
N VAL A 51 19.39 -17.82 -0.40
CA VAL A 51 18.96 -19.23 -0.31
C VAL A 51 19.82 -20.03 -1.30
N GLY A 52 20.85 -20.72 -0.80
CA GLY A 52 21.81 -21.43 -1.64
C GLY A 52 22.59 -20.45 -2.53
N SER A 53 22.56 -20.65 -3.85
CA SER A 53 23.17 -19.75 -4.84
C SER A 53 22.28 -18.57 -5.24
N PHE A 54 21.04 -18.51 -4.75
CA PHE A 54 20.12 -17.43 -5.05
C PHE A 54 20.30 -16.32 -4.02
N GLU A 55 20.62 -15.11 -4.48
CA GLU A 55 20.80 -13.94 -3.63
C GLU A 55 19.97 -12.79 -4.18
N ILE A 56 19.16 -12.18 -3.31
CA ILE A 56 18.50 -10.92 -3.61
C ILE A 56 18.93 -9.89 -2.59
N ALA A 57 19.72 -8.91 -3.04
CA ALA A 57 20.11 -7.75 -2.26
C ALA A 57 19.37 -6.51 -2.78
N LYS A 58 18.56 -5.88 -1.94
CA LYS A 58 17.89 -4.61 -2.25
C LYS A 58 17.85 -3.70 -1.03
N PRO A 59 17.80 -2.37 -1.21
CA PRO A 59 17.49 -1.44 -0.12
C PRO A 59 16.16 -1.80 0.56
N LEU A 60 16.06 -1.53 1.86
CA LEU A 60 14.88 -1.79 2.67
C LEU A 60 13.61 -1.16 2.07
N LEU A 61 13.73 0.04 1.50
CA LEU A 61 12.61 0.71 0.83
C LEU A 61 11.99 -0.15 -0.30
N LEU A 62 12.80 -0.85 -1.09
CA LEU A 62 12.29 -1.70 -2.17
C LEU A 62 11.59 -2.94 -1.62
N TRP A 63 12.11 -3.54 -0.56
CA TRP A 63 11.43 -4.65 0.12
C TRP A 63 10.07 -4.25 0.68
N ILE A 64 9.99 -3.09 1.32
CA ILE A 64 8.73 -2.55 1.86
C ILE A 64 7.74 -2.29 0.72
N ASN A 65 8.18 -1.64 -0.35
CA ASN A 65 7.33 -1.35 -1.50
C ASN A 65 6.80 -2.63 -2.16
N ASP A 66 7.68 -3.58 -2.47
CA ASP A 66 7.28 -4.84 -3.11
C ASP A 66 6.29 -5.62 -2.22
N GLY A 67 6.57 -5.69 -0.91
CA GLY A 67 5.73 -6.41 0.05
C GLY A 67 4.36 -5.76 0.26
N LEU A 68 4.31 -4.45 0.50
CA LEU A 68 3.05 -3.73 0.70
C LEU A 68 2.22 -3.69 -0.59
N MET A 69 2.86 -3.47 -1.74
CA MET A 69 2.16 -3.48 -3.03
C MET A 69 1.62 -4.87 -3.38
N ALA A 70 2.33 -5.95 -3.04
CA ALA A 70 1.82 -7.31 -3.23
C ALA A 70 0.51 -7.55 -2.44
N VAL A 71 0.45 -7.10 -1.18
CA VAL A 71 -0.77 -7.19 -0.37
C VAL A 71 -1.89 -6.31 -0.92
N PHE A 72 -1.57 -5.06 -1.30
CA PHE A 72 -2.52 -4.13 -1.90
C PHE A 72 -3.13 -4.68 -3.19
N PHE A 73 -2.30 -5.12 -4.14
CA PHE A 73 -2.77 -5.67 -5.41
C PHE A 73 -3.49 -7.01 -5.25
N LEU A 74 -3.15 -7.81 -4.23
CA LEU A 74 -3.93 -9.00 -3.90
C LEU A 74 -5.36 -8.62 -3.50
N ALA A 75 -5.52 -7.66 -2.58
CA ALA A 75 -6.83 -7.19 -2.13
C ALA A 75 -7.63 -6.58 -3.28
N VAL A 76 -7.02 -5.69 -4.06
CA VAL A 76 -7.62 -5.07 -5.25
C VAL A 76 -7.97 -6.15 -6.29
N GLY A 77 -7.10 -7.13 -6.52
CA GLY A 77 -7.33 -8.21 -7.48
C GLY A 77 -8.50 -9.10 -7.08
N LEU A 78 -8.66 -9.42 -5.79
CA LEU A 78 -9.81 -10.16 -5.28
C LEU A 78 -11.11 -9.37 -5.42
N GLU A 79 -11.08 -8.08 -5.11
CA GLU A 79 -12.23 -7.20 -5.26
C GLU A 79 -12.64 -7.06 -6.73
N LEU A 80 -11.65 -6.87 -7.62
CA LEU A 80 -11.88 -6.81 -9.06
C LEU A 80 -12.47 -8.12 -9.57
N LYS A 81 -11.93 -9.28 -9.15
CA LYS A 81 -12.48 -10.59 -9.49
C LYS A 81 -13.94 -10.72 -9.04
N ARG A 82 -14.27 -10.26 -7.82
CA ARG A 82 -15.64 -10.26 -7.29
C ARG A 82 -16.58 -9.42 -8.17
N GLU A 83 -16.16 -8.21 -8.54
CA GLU A 83 -16.93 -7.32 -9.41
C GLU A 83 -17.14 -7.89 -10.83
N PHE A 84 -16.19 -8.66 -11.35
CA PHE A 84 -16.31 -9.32 -12.65
C PHE A 84 -17.26 -10.53 -12.65
N ILE A 85 -17.39 -11.25 -11.54
CA ILE A 85 -18.20 -12.49 -11.49
C ILE A 85 -19.63 -12.17 -11.05
N GLU A 86 -19.81 -11.34 -10.02
CA GLU A 86 -21.09 -11.10 -9.36
C GLU A 86 -21.47 -9.60 -9.28
N GLY A 87 -20.55 -8.71 -9.61
CA GLY A 87 -20.76 -7.27 -9.48
C GLY A 87 -21.11 -6.56 -10.78
N HIS A 88 -20.87 -5.26 -10.79
CA HIS A 88 -21.33 -4.36 -11.84
C HIS A 88 -20.58 -4.57 -13.16
N LEU A 89 -19.36 -5.11 -13.09
CA LEU A 89 -18.52 -5.38 -14.25
C LEU A 89 -18.83 -6.73 -14.93
N ALA A 90 -19.71 -7.55 -14.36
CA ALA A 90 -20.13 -8.81 -14.96
C ALA A 90 -20.90 -8.58 -16.28
N GLU A 91 -21.63 -7.47 -16.40
CA GLU A 91 -22.29 -7.08 -17.64
C GLU A 91 -21.34 -6.32 -18.58
N ARG A 92 -21.11 -6.88 -19.77
CA ARG A 92 -20.23 -6.33 -20.82
C ARG A 92 -20.48 -4.85 -21.16
N LYS A 93 -21.72 -4.38 -21.01
CA LYS A 93 -22.11 -2.98 -21.26
C LYS A 93 -21.53 -2.01 -20.21
N ASN A 94 -21.41 -2.47 -18.96
CA ASN A 94 -20.91 -1.68 -17.83
C ASN A 94 -19.38 -1.67 -17.76
N THR A 95 -18.71 -2.62 -18.42
CA THR A 95 -17.25 -2.68 -18.53
C THR A 95 -16.67 -1.63 -19.49
N ILE A 96 -17.43 -1.21 -20.52
CA ILE A 96 -16.93 -0.32 -21.59
C ILE A 96 -16.64 1.08 -21.06
N MET A 97 -17.47 1.61 -20.17
CA MET A 97 -17.35 2.99 -19.68
C MET A 97 -16.10 3.22 -18.80
N PRO A 98 -15.77 2.36 -17.81
CA PRO A 98 -14.49 2.43 -17.10
C PRO A 98 -13.28 2.23 -18.03
N LEU A 99 -13.37 1.30 -18.99
CA LEU A 99 -12.25 0.96 -19.88
C LEU A 99 -11.88 2.12 -20.83
N MET A 100 -12.85 2.93 -21.24
CA MET A 100 -12.61 4.12 -22.08
C MET A 100 -12.08 5.33 -21.29
N GLY A 101 -12.27 5.35 -19.97
CA GLY A 101 -11.79 6.42 -19.09
C GLY A 101 -10.42 6.17 -18.46
N ALA A 102 -9.89 4.95 -18.59
CA ALA A 102 -8.54 4.55 -18.21
C ALA A 102 -7.57 4.70 -19.38
#